data_AF-A0A532ALP0-F1
#
_entry.id   AF-A0A532ALP0-F1
#
_cell.length_a   1.000
_cell.length_b   1.000
_cell.length_c   1.000
_cell.angle_alpha   90.00
_cell.angle_beta   90.00
_cell.angle_gamma   90.00
#
_symmetry.space_group_name_H-M   'P 1'
#
loop_
_entity.id
_entity.type
_entity.pdbx_description
1 polymer ?
#
loop_
_entity_poly.entity_id
_entity_poly.type
_entity_poly.pdbx_seq_one_letter_code
_entity_poly.pdbx_strand_id
1 'polypeptide(L)'
;DTVKRLAALGFDVIVETGAGTASRIPDEEFARVGATIGKAGDAARADVVLKVRRPTDVELKGYKSGAAVIAIMDPYGNDAAVAALARAGVTAFSMEFMPRITRAQSMDVLSSQANLAGYQAVIDAAAEYDRALPMM
;
A
#
# COMPACT_ATOMS: atom_id res chain seq x y z
N ASP A 1 -11.94 5.52 5.95
CA ASP A 1 -11.20 6.44 6.84
C ASP A 1 -10.02 7.18 6.21
N THR A 2 -8.99 6.51 5.70
CA THR A 2 -7.78 7.19 5.21
C THR A 2 -8.05 8.18 4.08
N VAL A 3 -8.92 7.82 3.12
CA VAL A 3 -9.35 8.74 2.05
C VAL A 3 -9.96 10.02 2.62
N LYS A 4 -10.86 9.92 3.61
CA LYS A 4 -11.47 11.08 4.26
C LYS A 4 -10.42 12.02 4.86
N ARG A 5 -9.36 11.45 5.46
CA ARG A 5 -8.26 12.24 6.04
C ARG A 5 -7.41 12.92 4.96
N LEU A 6 -7.11 12.23 3.86
CA LEU A 6 -6.37 12.80 2.73
C LEU A 6 -7.17 13.93 2.06
N ALA A 7 -8.48 13.71 1.83
CA ALA A 7 -9.36 14.75 1.33
C ALA A 7 -9.43 15.97 2.27
N ALA A 8 -9.48 15.75 3.59
CA ALA A 8 -9.46 16.83 4.58
C ALA A 8 -8.13 17.61 4.63
N LEU A 9 -7.03 17.02 4.16
CA LEU A 9 -5.74 17.70 3.97
C LEU A 9 -5.67 18.50 2.65
N GLY A 10 -6.72 18.45 1.83
CA GLY A 10 -6.82 19.18 0.56
C GLY A 10 -6.33 18.41 -0.67
N PHE A 11 -6.09 17.11 -0.56
CA PHE A 11 -5.71 16.28 -1.71
C PHE A 11 -6.94 15.84 -2.51
N ASP A 12 -6.82 15.89 -3.84
CA ASP A 12 -7.73 15.18 -4.74
C ASP A 12 -7.38 13.69 -4.74
N VAL A 13 -8.28 12.86 -4.21
CA VAL A 13 -8.04 11.41 -4.07
C VAL A 13 -8.73 10.66 -5.20
N ILE A 14 -7.95 9.91 -5.98
CA ILE A 14 -8.46 8.99 -6.99
C ILE A 14 -8.22 7.56 -6.49
N VAL A 15 -9.26 6.72 -6.53
CA VAL A 15 -9.15 5.29 -6.23
C VAL A 15 -9.49 4.52 -7.51
N GLU A 16 -8.63 3.59 -7.90
CA GLU A 16 -8.89 2.72 -9.03
C GLU A 16 -10.13 1.85 -8.77
N THR A 17 -11.00 1.73 -9.78
CA THR A 17 -12.20 0.88 -9.74
C THR A 17 -11.84 -0.53 -9.28
N GLY A 18 -12.52 -1.03 -8.25
CA GLY A 18 -12.34 -2.36 -7.70
C GLY A 18 -11.10 -2.54 -6.82
N ALA A 19 -10.28 -1.50 -6.57
CA ALA A 19 -9.05 -1.61 -5.78
C ALA A 19 -9.28 -2.14 -4.34
N GLY A 20 -10.45 -1.88 -3.76
CA GLY A 20 -10.80 -2.35 -2.42
C GLY A 20 -11.51 -3.70 -2.37
N THR A 21 -11.87 -4.30 -3.51
CA THR A 21 -12.75 -5.48 -3.57
C THR A 21 -12.21 -6.66 -2.75
N ALA A 22 -10.93 -7.01 -2.93
CA ALA A 22 -10.29 -8.11 -2.19
C ALA A 22 -10.20 -7.84 -0.68
N SER A 23 -10.19 -6.55 -0.29
CA SER A 23 -10.20 -6.10 1.09
C SER A 23 -11.62 -5.86 1.63
N ARG A 24 -12.66 -6.25 0.87
CA ARG A 24 -14.08 -6.07 1.20
C ARG A 24 -14.51 -4.62 1.39
N ILE A 25 -13.85 -3.69 0.69
CA ILE A 25 -14.23 -2.28 0.64
C ILE A 25 -14.73 -1.98 -0.79
N PRO A 26 -16.04 -1.85 -1.00
CA PRO A 26 -16.58 -1.59 -2.32
C PRO A 26 -16.35 -0.13 -2.73
N ASP A 27 -16.40 0.16 -4.03
CA ASP A 27 -16.06 1.47 -4.60
C ASP A 27 -16.93 2.60 -4.05
N GLU A 28 -18.20 2.33 -3.75
CA GLU A 28 -19.14 3.32 -3.22
C GLU A 28 -18.71 3.86 -1.85
N GLU A 29 -18.01 3.07 -1.04
CA GLU A 29 -17.50 3.51 0.26
C GLU A 29 -16.36 4.53 0.10
N PHE A 30 -15.52 4.38 -0.94
CA PHE A 30 -14.51 5.39 -1.27
C PHE A 30 -15.14 6.67 -1.82
N ALA A 31 -16.11 6.53 -2.73
CA ALA A 31 -16.81 7.67 -3.32
C ALA A 31 -17.54 8.52 -2.27
N ARG A 32 -18.20 7.87 -1.31
CA ARG A 32 -18.95 8.53 -0.23
C ARG A 32 -18.07 9.43 0.65
N VAL A 33 -16.78 9.14 0.76
CA VAL A 33 -15.84 9.89 1.60
C VAL A 33 -14.94 10.84 0.81
N GLY A 34 -15.29 11.12 -0.44
CA GLY A 34 -14.66 12.18 -1.25
C GLY A 34 -13.58 11.71 -2.23
N ALA A 35 -13.42 10.40 -2.44
CA ALA A 35 -12.61 9.94 -3.57
C ALA A 35 -13.38 9.97 -4.89
N THR A 36 -12.68 10.21 -5.98
CA THR A 36 -13.17 9.92 -7.33
C THR A 36 -12.80 8.49 -7.70
N ILE A 37 -13.75 7.71 -8.18
CA ILE A 37 -13.48 6.38 -8.72
C ILE A 37 -12.94 6.52 -10.15
N GLY A 38 -11.75 5.99 -10.38
CA GLY A 38 -10.98 6.15 -11.61
C GLY A 38 -10.50 4.83 -12.19
N LYS A 39 -9.56 4.93 -13.14
CA LYS A 39 -8.90 3.80 -13.81
C LYS A 39 -7.41 3.80 -13.51
N ALA A 40 -6.73 2.67 -13.69
CA ALA A 40 -5.27 2.59 -13.52
C ALA A 40 -4.49 3.68 -14.28
N GLY A 41 -4.93 4.01 -15.49
CA GLY A 41 -4.32 5.05 -16.33
C GLY A 41 -4.38 6.47 -15.75
N ASP A 42 -5.23 6.71 -14.74
CA ASP A 42 -5.30 8.00 -14.06
C ASP A 42 -4.04 8.29 -13.23
N ALA A 43 -3.20 7.28 -12.96
CA ALA A 43 -1.87 7.48 -12.37
C ALA A 43 -0.98 8.43 -13.19
N ALA A 44 -1.26 8.61 -14.49
CA ALA A 44 -0.55 9.56 -15.36
C ALA A 44 -0.72 11.03 -14.95
N ARG A 45 -1.77 11.36 -14.18
CA ARG A 45 -1.99 12.71 -13.65
C ARG A 45 -1.69 12.84 -12.16
N ALA A 46 -1.37 11.74 -11.46
CA ALA A 46 -1.18 11.74 -10.02
C ALA A 46 0.20 12.29 -9.63
N ASP A 47 0.23 13.21 -8.66
CA ASP A 47 1.47 13.69 -8.04
C ASP A 47 2.03 12.71 -7.00
N VAL A 48 1.14 11.94 -6.37
CA VAL A 48 1.47 10.91 -5.39
C VAL A 48 0.73 9.62 -5.73
N VAL A 49 1.47 8.53 -5.86
CA VAL A 49 0.94 7.18 -6.08
C VAL A 49 1.18 6.34 -4.83
N LEU A 50 0.11 5.85 -4.23
CA LEU A 50 0.15 4.97 -3.07
C LEU A 50 -0.14 3.53 -3.52
N LYS A 51 0.75 2.59 -3.20
CA LYS A 51 0.56 1.15 -3.44
C LYS A 51 1.01 0.34 -2.26
N VAL A 52 0.53 -0.90 -2.17
CA VAL A 52 1.04 -1.87 -1.19
C VAL A 52 2.43 -2.36 -1.61
N ARG A 53 2.57 -2.82 -2.86
CA ARG A 53 3.83 -3.32 -3.43
C ARG A 53 4.34 -2.37 -4.51
N ARG A 54 5.66 -2.43 -4.75
CA ARG A 54 6.34 -1.74 -5.85
C ARG A 54 5.53 -1.89 -7.15
N PRO A 55 5.36 -0.81 -7.92
CA PRO A 55 4.73 -0.89 -9.24
C PRO A 55 5.54 -1.76 -10.20
N THR A 56 4.85 -2.37 -11.14
CA THR A 56 5.46 -3.10 -12.25
C THR A 56 6.05 -2.15 -13.29
N ASP A 57 6.95 -2.66 -14.14
CA ASP A 57 7.52 -1.89 -15.26
C ASP A 57 6.45 -1.38 -16.23
N VAL A 58 5.32 -2.08 -16.36
CA VAL A 58 4.20 -1.66 -17.21
C VAL A 58 3.48 -0.48 -16.59
N GLU A 59 3.19 -0.52 -15.29
CA GLU A 59 2.54 0.58 -14.58
C GLU A 59 3.42 1.84 -14.57
N LEU A 60 4.72 1.68 -14.35
CA LEU A 60 5.66 2.81 -14.28
C LEU A 60 5.70 3.66 -15.55
N LYS A 61 5.48 3.06 -16.72
CA LYS A 61 5.40 3.80 -18.00
C LYS A 61 4.24 4.79 -18.04
N GLY A 62 3.19 4.53 -17.27
CA GLY A 62 2.01 5.38 -17.18
C GLY A 62 2.09 6.42 -16.07
N TYR A 63 3.17 6.49 -15.29
CA TYR A 63 3.25 7.43 -14.18
C TYR A 63 3.77 8.79 -14.64
N LYS A 64 3.31 9.84 -13.95
CA LYS A 64 3.83 11.19 -14.15
C LYS A 64 5.30 11.23 -13.73
N SER A 65 6.17 11.78 -14.59
CA SER A 65 7.56 12.07 -14.22
C SER A 65 7.60 13.03 -13.04
N GLY A 66 8.43 12.73 -12.04
CA GLY A 66 8.50 13.47 -10.77
C GLY A 66 7.45 13.06 -9.73
N ALA A 67 6.52 12.14 -10.03
CA ALA A 67 5.56 11.66 -9.03
C ALA A 67 6.27 11.00 -7.85
N ALA A 68 5.74 11.21 -6.65
CA ALA A 68 6.13 10.46 -5.46
C ALA A 68 5.44 9.10 -5.47
N VAL A 69 6.20 8.01 -5.33
CA VAL A 69 5.65 6.65 -5.23
C VAL A 69 5.97 6.09 -3.86
N ILE A 70 4.94 5.78 -3.08
CA ILE A 70 5.08 5.28 -1.70
C ILE A 70 4.54 3.85 -1.65
N ALA A 71 5.41 2.89 -1.39
CA ALA A 71 5.09 1.47 -1.35
C ALA A 71 6.17 0.66 -0.63
N ILE A 72 5.89 -0.63 -0.40
CA ILE A 72 6.94 -1.62 -0.07
C ILE A 72 7.73 -1.89 -1.36
N MET A 73 8.98 -1.43 -1.41
CA MET A 73 9.79 -1.39 -2.63
C MET A 73 10.59 -2.67 -2.90
N ASP A 74 10.82 -3.48 -1.87
CA ASP A 74 11.69 -4.64 -1.80
C ASP A 74 13.02 -4.41 -2.55
N PRO A 75 13.89 -3.50 -2.05
CA PRO A 75 15.03 -3.03 -2.83
C PRO A 75 16.20 -4.01 -2.87
N TYR A 76 16.39 -4.83 -1.84
CA TYR A 76 17.52 -5.76 -1.79
C TYR A 76 17.33 -6.91 -2.77
N GLY A 77 18.36 -7.18 -3.59
CA GLY A 77 18.33 -8.23 -4.62
C GLY A 77 17.47 -7.90 -5.85
N ASN A 78 16.94 -6.67 -5.93
CA ASN A 78 16.00 -6.23 -6.97
C ASN A 78 16.53 -5.02 -7.76
N ASP A 79 17.85 -4.96 -8.01
CA ASP A 79 18.52 -3.78 -8.59
C ASP A 79 17.91 -3.33 -9.93
N ALA A 80 17.51 -4.26 -10.78
CA ALA A 80 16.90 -3.95 -12.07
C ALA A 80 15.57 -3.17 -11.93
N ALA A 81 14.77 -3.51 -10.93
CA ALA A 81 13.49 -2.88 -10.66
C ALA A 81 13.67 -1.51 -9.96
N VAL A 82 14.66 -1.39 -9.07
CA VAL A 82 15.05 -0.09 -8.50
C VAL A 82 15.55 0.85 -9.60
N ALA A 83 16.36 0.35 -10.52
CA ALA A 83 16.80 1.12 -11.68
C ALA A 83 15.64 1.49 -12.62
N ALA A 84 14.58 0.66 -12.72
CA ALA A 84 13.38 0.98 -13.49
C ALA A 84 12.62 2.17 -12.89
N LEU A 85 12.50 2.24 -11.55
CA LEU A 85 11.94 3.41 -10.86
C LEU A 85 12.72 4.68 -11.18
N ALA A 86 14.06 4.63 -11.12
CA ALA A 86 14.91 5.76 -11.45
C ALA A 86 14.76 6.20 -12.92
N ARG A 87 14.73 5.24 -13.87
CA ARG A 87 14.50 5.52 -15.30
C ARG A 87 13.13 6.13 -15.58
N ALA A 88 12.10 5.75 -14.81
CA ALA A 88 10.77 6.32 -14.91
C ALA A 88 10.69 7.76 -14.35
N GLY A 89 11.75 8.25 -13.69
CA GLY A 89 11.83 9.61 -13.17
C GLY A 89 10.94 9.86 -11.94
N VAL A 90 10.55 8.81 -11.22
CA VAL A 90 9.73 8.93 -10.01
C VAL A 90 10.61 9.11 -8.77
N THR A 91 10.06 9.75 -7.74
CA THR A 91 10.66 9.80 -6.40
C THR A 91 10.08 8.67 -5.55
N ALA A 92 10.84 7.59 -5.37
CA ALA A 92 10.38 6.41 -4.65
C ALA A 92 10.69 6.51 -3.15
N PHE A 93 9.66 6.29 -2.32
CA PHE A 93 9.77 6.13 -0.87
C PHE A 93 9.60 4.66 -0.51
N SER A 94 10.69 4.04 -0.05
CA SER A 94 10.72 2.66 0.43
C SER A 94 10.21 2.59 1.86
N MET A 95 9.02 2.00 2.05
CA MET A 95 8.39 1.92 3.37
C MET A 95 9.13 0.98 4.33
N GLU A 96 9.97 0.08 3.82
CA GLU A 96 10.82 -0.82 4.62
C GLU A 96 11.98 -0.10 5.29
N PHE A 97 12.38 1.05 4.74
CA PHE A 97 13.45 1.88 5.28
C PHE A 97 12.96 2.91 6.29
N MET A 98 11.71 2.80 6.76
CA MET A 98 11.22 3.61 7.86
C MET A 98 12.12 3.39 9.09
N PRO A 99 12.77 4.44 9.62
CA PRO A 99 13.67 4.28 10.75
C PRO A 99 12.91 3.81 12.00
N ARG A 100 13.47 2.85 12.72
CA ARG A 100 12.87 2.33 13.96
C ARG A 100 13.17 3.23 15.15
N ILE A 101 12.53 4.40 15.14
CA ILE A 101 12.62 5.43 16.19
C ILE A 101 11.21 5.85 16.62
N THR A 102 11.06 6.36 17.84
CA THR A 102 9.75 6.70 18.44
C THR A 102 8.88 7.59 17.54
N ARG A 103 9.45 8.60 16.89
CA ARG A 103 8.71 9.53 16.01
C ARG A 103 8.16 8.87 14.74
N ALA A 104 8.74 7.76 14.31
CA ALA A 104 8.37 7.05 13.09
C ALA A 104 7.55 5.78 13.34
N GLN A 105 7.29 5.44 14.61
CA GLN A 105 6.62 4.19 14.98
C GLN A 105 5.23 4.03 14.34
N SER A 106 4.46 5.12 14.20
CA SER A 106 3.15 5.08 13.54
C SER A 106 3.19 4.88 12.02
N MET A 107 4.38 4.97 11.42
CA MET A 107 4.62 4.82 9.98
C MET A 107 5.29 3.49 9.62
N ASP A 108 5.66 2.67 10.62
CA ASP A 108 6.35 1.40 10.42
C ASP A 108 5.38 0.33 9.85
N VAL A 109 5.42 0.16 8.54
CA VAL A 109 4.60 -0.83 7.83
C VAL A 109 5.00 -2.26 8.20
N LEU A 110 6.28 -2.52 8.49
CA LEU A 110 6.77 -3.88 8.76
C LEU A 110 6.24 -4.37 10.11
N SER A 111 6.26 -3.52 11.13
CA SER A 111 5.66 -3.83 12.43
C SER A 111 4.16 -4.08 12.33
N SER A 112 3.45 -3.27 11.53
CA SER A 112 2.01 -3.45 11.28
C SER A 112 1.69 -4.81 10.62
N GLN A 113 2.41 -5.14 9.54
CA GLN A 113 2.21 -6.41 8.82
C GLN A 113 2.64 -7.63 9.65
N ALA A 114 3.75 -7.54 10.40
CA ALA A 114 4.22 -8.62 11.26
C ALA A 114 3.23 -8.95 12.38
N ASN A 115 2.59 -7.93 12.97
CA ASN A 115 1.57 -8.15 14.00
C ASN A 115 0.35 -8.90 13.45
N LEU A 116 -0.14 -8.50 12.26
CA LEU A 116 -1.26 -9.20 11.61
C LEU A 116 -0.88 -10.62 11.20
N ALA A 117 0.33 -10.83 10.68
CA ALA A 117 0.83 -12.16 10.34
C ALA A 117 0.94 -13.08 11.57
N GLY A 118 1.40 -12.56 12.71
CA GLY A 118 1.46 -13.32 13.97
C GLY A 118 0.08 -13.72 14.47
N TYR A 119 -0.91 -12.82 14.38
CA TYR A 119 -2.30 -13.15 14.70
C TYR A 119 -2.85 -14.24 13.78
N GLN A 120 -2.69 -14.09 12.46
CA GLN A 120 -3.16 -15.07 11.48
C GLN A 120 -2.50 -16.44 11.68
N ALA A 121 -1.20 -16.48 12.00
CA ALA A 121 -0.49 -17.73 12.26
C ALA A 121 -1.10 -18.53 13.42
N VAL A 122 -1.59 -17.86 14.48
CA VAL A 122 -2.28 -18.53 15.59
C VAL A 122 -3.64 -19.07 15.14
N ILE A 123 -4.38 -18.32 14.32
CA ILE A 123 -5.66 -18.77 13.78
C ILE A 123 -5.47 -20.00 12.88
N ASP A 124 -4.49 -19.96 11.99
CA ASP A 124 -4.18 -21.09 11.10
C ASP A 124 -3.73 -22.31 11.91
N ALA A 125 -2.88 -22.10 12.93
CA ALA A 125 -2.47 -23.18 13.84
C ALA A 125 -3.66 -23.79 14.58
N ALA A 126 -4.61 -22.98 15.06
CA ALA A 126 -5.81 -23.46 15.73
C ALA A 126 -6.75 -24.24 14.79
N ALA A 127 -6.78 -23.88 13.51
CA ALA A 127 -7.58 -24.55 12.50
C ALA A 127 -7.00 -25.92 12.11
N GLU A 128 -5.67 -26.04 12.08
CA GLU A 128 -4.96 -27.28 11.77
C GLU A 128 -4.82 -28.22 12.97
N TYR A 129 -4.79 -27.66 14.19
CA TYR A 129 -4.59 -28.44 15.41
C TYR A 129 -5.82 -29.32 15.72
N ASP A 130 -5.58 -30.62 15.93
CA ASP A 130 -6.63 -31.65 16.09
C ASP A 130 -7.14 -31.78 17.53
N ARG A 131 -6.76 -30.87 18.43
CA ARG A 131 -7.14 -30.88 19.85
C ARG A 131 -7.58 -29.49 20.31
N ALA A 132 -8.23 -29.45 21.48
CA ALA A 132 -8.56 -28.17 22.12
C ALA A 132 -7.28 -27.44 22.56
N LEU A 133 -7.14 -26.18 22.14
CA LEU A 133 -6.12 -25.26 22.65
C LEU A 133 -6.33 -24.84 24.11
N PRO A 134 -7.54 -24.39 24.54
CA PRO A 134 -7.76 -24.08 25.94
C PRO A 134 -7.74 -25.37 26.76
N MET A 135 -7.18 -25.28 27.97
CA MET A 135 -7.30 -26.34 28.97
C MET A 135 -8.77 -26.39 29.40
N MET A 136 -9.55 -27.32 28.83
CA MET A 136 -10.89 -27.65 29.30
C MET A 136 -10.82 -28.67 30.42
#